data_AF-A0A8T6DPB3-F1
#
_entry.id   AF-A0A8T6DPB3-F1
#
_cell.length_a   1.000
_cell.length_b   1.000
_cell.length_c   1.000
_cell.angle_alpha   90.00
_cell.angle_beta   90.00
_cell.angle_gamma   90.00
#
_symmetry.space_group_name_H-M   'P 1'
#
loop_
_entity.id
_entity.type
_entity.pdbx_description
1 polymer ?
#
loop_
_entity_poly.entity_id
_entity_poly.type
_entity_poly.pdbx_seq_one_letter_code
_entity_poly.pdbx_strand_id
1 'polypeptide(L)'
;MQTPTNARDSLKALADELLRDQRLILVSNRGPMEYHVASGGELQARRGSGGVVTALSGLTNHVDFTWIASAMSEGDRRAARANEGRAVPSPLP
;
A
#
# COMPACT_ATOMS: atom_id res chain seq x y z
N MET A 1 5.71 18.63 24.89
CA MET A 1 5.68 17.79 23.68
C MET A 1 6.82 16.80 23.83
N GLN A 2 6.54 15.51 24.08
CA GLN A 2 7.60 14.50 24.23
C GLN A 2 8.20 14.21 22.86
N THR A 3 9.52 14.34 22.73
CA THR A 3 10.23 13.97 21.50
C THR A 3 10.15 12.44 21.33
N PRO A 4 9.59 11.93 20.21
CA PRO A 4 9.48 10.49 20.00
C PRO A 4 10.88 9.87 19.98
N THR A 5 11.05 8.77 20.70
CA THR A 5 12.36 8.16 21.00
C THR A 5 12.86 7.22 19.89
N ASN A 6 12.04 6.95 18.86
CA ASN A 6 12.45 6.23 17.64
C ASN A 6 11.70 6.74 16.39
N ALA A 7 12.24 6.43 15.21
CA ALA A 7 11.72 6.92 13.92
C ALA A 7 10.29 6.45 13.58
N ARG A 8 9.86 5.28 14.08
CA ARG A 8 8.50 4.75 13.83
C ARG A 8 7.46 5.56 14.61
N ASP A 9 7.73 5.81 15.89
CA ASP A 9 6.86 6.60 16.75
C ASP A 9 6.76 8.05 16.24
N SER A 10 7.86 8.59 15.71
CA SER A 10 7.87 9.90 15.04
C SER A 10 6.99 9.93 13.80
N LEU A 11 7.03 8.90 12.94
CA LEU A 11 6.23 8.86 11.71
C LEU A 11 4.73 8.78 12.04
N LYS A 12 4.35 7.94 13.01
CA LYS A 12 2.96 7.85 13.45
C LYS A 12 2.46 9.19 14.01
N ALA A 13 3.21 9.81 14.93
CA ALA A 13 2.81 11.09 15.51
C ALA A 13 2.66 12.19 14.45
N LEU A 14 3.58 12.25 13.49
CA LEU A 14 3.51 13.19 12.38
C LEU A 14 2.30 12.91 11.47
N ALA A 15 2.02 11.65 11.17
CA ALA A 15 0.88 11.26 10.37
C ALA A 15 -0.45 11.60 11.08
N ASP A 16 -0.58 11.29 12.38
CA ASP A 16 -1.74 11.63 13.19
C ASP A 16 -1.96 13.15 13.26
N GLU A 17 -0.88 13.94 13.30
CA GLU A 17 -0.95 15.39 13.28
C GLU A 17 -1.39 15.95 11.93
N LEU A 18 -0.75 15.51 10.84
CA LEU A 18 -0.97 16.03 9.49
C LEU A 18 -2.27 15.54 8.85
N LEU A 19 -2.72 14.33 9.19
CA LEU A 19 -3.85 13.65 8.55
C LEU A 19 -5.11 13.61 9.43
N ARG A 20 -5.11 14.30 10.57
CA ARG A 20 -6.16 14.21 11.60
C ARG A 20 -7.60 14.26 11.07
N ASP A 21 -7.84 15.12 10.07
CA ASP A 21 -9.14 15.29 9.41
C ASP A 21 -9.09 15.01 7.90
N GLN A 22 -8.01 14.37 7.42
CA GLN A 22 -7.72 14.20 5.99
C GLN A 22 -7.44 12.75 5.66
N ARG A 23 -7.99 12.29 4.54
CA ARG A 23 -7.70 10.94 4.03
C ARG A 23 -6.47 10.98 3.13
N LEU A 24 -5.45 10.21 3.46
CA LEU A 24 -4.29 10.05 2.59
C LEU A 24 -4.66 9.17 1.38
N ILE A 25 -4.42 9.70 0.18
CA ILE A 25 -4.49 8.95 -1.07
C ILE A 25 -3.13 9.06 -1.74
N LEU A 26 -2.51 7.92 -2.03
CA LEU A 26 -1.25 7.84 -2.73
C LEU A 26 -1.50 7.39 -4.17
N VAL A 27 -0.91 8.09 -5.14
CA VAL A 27 -1.08 7.78 -6.56
C VAL A 27 0.30 7.63 -7.21
N SER A 28 0.56 6.46 -7.76
CA SER A 28 1.78 6.20 -8.54
C SER A 28 1.51 5.08 -9.54
N ASN A 29 2.37 4.96 -10.55
CA ASN A 29 2.18 3.94 -11.58
C ASN A 29 2.20 2.50 -11.01
N ARG A 30 3.06 2.24 -10.01
CA ARG A 30 3.12 0.98 -9.26
C ARG A 30 2.64 1.18 -7.83
N GLY A 31 1.85 0.23 -7.34
CA GLY A 31 1.36 0.19 -5.96
C GLY A 31 2.31 -0.57 -5.03
N PRO A 32 1.92 -0.76 -3.76
CA PRO A 32 2.75 -1.46 -2.77
C PRO A 32 2.78 -2.97 -3.01
N MET A 33 1.87 -3.47 -3.85
CA MET A 33 1.66 -4.86 -4.17
C MET A 33 1.60 -5.05 -5.68
N GLU A 34 2.08 -6.20 -6.11
CA GLU A 34 1.84 -6.74 -7.45
C GLU A 34 1.33 -8.18 -7.30
N TYR A 35 0.40 -8.58 -8.15
CA TYR A 35 -0.15 -9.92 -8.19
C TYR A 35 0.41 -10.70 -9.38
N HIS A 36 0.65 -11.99 -9.16
CA HIS A 36 1.05 -12.94 -10.18
C HIS A 36 0.12 -14.14 -10.18
N VAL A 37 -0.03 -14.75 -11.35
CA VAL A 37 -0.72 -16.04 -11.49
C VAL A 37 0.31 -17.15 -11.30
N ALA A 38 0.15 -17.96 -10.25
CA ALA A 38 0.99 -19.11 -9.98
C ALA A 38 0.71 -20.24 -10.99
N SER A 39 1.57 -21.27 -11.00
CA SER A 39 1.40 -22.45 -11.88
C SER A 39 0.05 -23.15 -11.71
N GLY A 40 -0.53 -23.11 -10.51
CA GLY A 40 -1.85 -23.65 -10.20
C GLY A 40 -3.04 -22.74 -10.56
N GLY A 41 -2.81 -21.57 -11.16
CA GLY A 41 -3.86 -20.60 -11.51
C GLY A 41 -4.23 -19.62 -10.39
N GLU A 42 -3.77 -19.88 -9.16
CA GLU A 42 -4.00 -19.03 -8.00
C GLU A 42 -3.25 -17.69 -8.08
N LEU A 43 -3.84 -16.66 -7.48
CA LEU A 43 -3.20 -15.34 -7.35
C LEU A 43 -2.23 -15.32 -6.16
N GLN A 44 -0.97 -14.99 -6.42
CA GLN A 44 0.02 -14.72 -5.38
C GLN A 44 0.36 -13.24 -5.34
N ALA A 45 0.16 -12.65 -4.17
CA ALA A 45 0.54 -11.27 -3.89
C ALA A 45 2.01 -11.20 -3.48
N ARG A 46 2.71 -10.19 -3.97
CA ARG A 46 4.10 -9.89 -3.59
C ARG A 46 4.25 -8.39 -3.43
N ARG A 47 5.19 -7.98 -2.58
CA ARG A 47 5.54 -6.56 -2.43
C ARG A 47 6.01 -6.01 -3.78
N GLY A 48 5.46 -4.87 -4.19
CA GLY A 48 5.90 -4.13 -5.35
C GLY A 48 7.35 -3.69 -5.19
N SER A 49 8.10 -3.63 -6.29
CA SER A 49 9.46 -3.12 -6.28
C SER A 49 9.49 -1.66 -6.74
N GLY A 50 10.50 -0.91 -6.30
CA GLY A 50 10.78 0.45 -6.76
C GLY A 50 10.93 1.47 -5.64
N GLY A 51 11.56 2.60 -5.97
CA GLY A 51 11.94 3.62 -4.97
C GLY A 51 10.77 4.16 -4.17
N VAL A 52 9.62 4.43 -4.81
CA VAL A 52 8.42 4.95 -4.14
C VAL A 52 7.84 3.91 -3.16
N VAL A 53 7.75 2.64 -3.59
CA VAL A 53 7.26 1.55 -2.73
C VAL A 53 8.16 1.37 -1.52
N THR A 54 9.48 1.38 -1.72
CA THR A 54 10.45 1.27 -0.61
C THR A 54 10.35 2.45 0.33
N ALA A 55 10.39 3.68 -0.19
CA ALA A 55 10.38 4.90 0.61
C ALA A 55 9.11 5.05 1.46
N LEU A 56 7.97 4.65 0.91
CA LEU A 56 6.66 4.83 1.56
C LEU A 56 6.14 3.56 2.24
N SER A 57 6.91 2.46 2.22
CA SER A 57 6.53 1.21 2.88
C SER A 57 6.31 1.36 4.39
N GLY A 58 6.96 2.32 5.04
CA GLY A 58 6.75 2.63 6.45
C GLY A 58 5.33 3.11 6.78
N LEU A 59 4.62 3.69 5.81
CA LEU A 59 3.25 4.19 6.02
C LEU A 59 2.24 3.05 6.18
N THR A 60 2.46 1.89 5.56
CA THR A 60 1.47 0.78 5.54
C THR A 60 1.11 0.29 6.94
N ASN A 61 2.05 0.35 7.86
CA ASN A 61 1.88 -0.15 9.24
C ASN A 61 1.34 0.92 10.22
N HIS A 62 1.20 2.17 9.78
CA HIS A 62 0.97 3.30 10.68
C HIS A 62 -0.21 4.17 10.29
N VAL A 63 -0.61 4.15 9.01
CA VAL A 63 -1.65 5.03 8.47
C VAL A 63 -2.67 4.18 7.72
N ASP A 64 -3.95 4.44 7.94
CA ASP A 64 -5.00 3.93 7.06
C ASP A 64 -5.08 4.84 5.82
N PHE A 65 -4.71 4.31 4.65
CA PHE A 65 -4.68 5.07 3.42
C PHE A 65 -5.03 4.22 2.20
N THR A 66 -5.34 4.88 1.09
CA THR A 66 -5.63 4.21 -0.18
C THR A 66 -4.51 4.48 -1.19
N TRP A 67 -3.98 3.42 -1.80
CA TRP A 67 -3.00 3.52 -2.86
C TRP A 67 -3.62 3.16 -4.21
N ILE A 68 -3.70 4.12 -5.12
CA ILE A 68 -4.18 3.94 -6.48
C ILE A 68 -2.98 3.70 -7.40
N ALA A 69 -3.02 2.59 -8.13
CA ALA A 69 -1.97 2.22 -9.09
C ALA A 69 -2.55 1.50 -10.31
N SER A 70 -1.76 1.43 -11.38
CA SER A 70 -2.15 0.74 -12.60
C SER A 70 -2.08 -0.78 -12.42
N ALA A 71 -3.06 -1.51 -12.96
CA ALA A 71 -3.01 -2.98 -13.06
C ALA A 71 -2.06 -3.40 -14.20
N MET A 72 -0.77 -3.48 -13.89
CA MET A 72 0.30 -3.67 -14.89
C MET A 72 0.43 -5.12 -15.36
N SER A 73 0.14 -6.09 -14.49
CA SER A 73 0.23 -7.52 -14.79
C SER A 73 -1.15 -8.14 -15.04
N GLU A 74 -1.17 -9.36 -15.57
CA GLU A 74 -2.40 -10.16 -15.67
C GLU A 74 -2.93 -10.54 -14.28
N GLY A 75 -2.05 -10.82 -13.32
CA GLY A 75 -2.44 -11.07 -11.94
C GLY A 75 -3.13 -9.85 -11.32
N ASP A 76 -2.62 -8.63 -11.57
CA ASP A 76 -3.21 -7.39 -11.06
C ASP A 76 -4.62 -7.19 -11.63
N ARG A 77 -4.78 -7.43 -12.93
CA ARG A 77 -6.09 -7.32 -13.60
C ARG A 77 -7.09 -8.33 -13.04
N ARG A 78 -6.67 -9.56 -12.78
CA ARG A 78 -7.52 -10.58 -12.14
C ARG A 78 -7.89 -10.20 -10.71
N ALA A 79 -6.93 -9.72 -9.92
CA ALA A 79 -7.19 -9.26 -8.55
C ALA A 79 -8.18 -8.10 -8.52
N ALA A 80 -8.03 -7.12 -9.42
CA ALA A 80 -8.96 -6.00 -9.56
C ALA A 80 -10.37 -6.46 -9.97
N ARG A 81 -10.49 -7.38 -10.94
CA ARG A 81 -11.79 -7.94 -11.36
C ARG A 81 -12.46 -8.75 -10.25
N ALA A 82 -11.69 -9.56 -9.52
CA ALA A 82 -12.20 -10.35 -8.39
C ALA A 82 -12.76 -9.47 -7.26
N ASN A 83 -12.26 -8.23 -7.15
CA ASN A 83 -12.78 -7.23 -6.22
C ASN A 83 -13.79 -6.27 -6.88
N GLU A 84 -14.32 -6.59 -8.06
CA GLU A 84 -15.31 -5.77 -8.78
C GLU A 84 -14.85 -4.31 -9.01
N GLY A 85 -13.55 -4.08 -9.17
CA GLY A 85 -12.97 -2.74 -9.31
C GLY A 85 -12.92 -1.92 -8.01
N ARG A 86 -13.27 -2.51 -6.86
CA ARG A 86 -13.11 -1.90 -5.54
C ARG A 86 -11.68 -2.02 -5.04
N ALA A 87 -11.38 -1.31 -3.96
CA ALA A 87 -10.08 -1.38 -3.30
C ALA A 87 -9.79 -2.82 -2.87
N VAL A 88 -8.59 -3.30 -3.20
CA VAL A 88 -8.09 -4.60 -2.77
C VAL A 88 -7.41 -4.40 -1.41
N PRO A 89 -7.85 -5.07 -0.33
CA PRO A 89 -7.16 -4.99 0.96
C PRO A 89 -5.70 -5.43 0.82
N SER A 90 -4.79 -4.71 1.46
CA SER A 90 -3.39 -5.14 1.50
C SER A 90 -3.29 -6.45 2.27
N PRO A 91 -2.73 -7.54 1.67
CA PRO A 91 -2.42 -8.76 2.41
C PRO A 91 -1.13 -8.63 3.23
N LEU A 92 -0.40 -7.53 3.08
CA LEU A 92 0.74 -7.17 3.92
C LEU A 92 0.29 -6.18 5.01
N PRO A 93 0.88 -6.27 6.22
CA PRO A 93 0.67 -5.28 7.27
C PRO A 93 1.22 -3.89 6.92
#